data_AF-U2A405-F1
#
_entry.id   AF-U2A405-F1
#
_cell.length_a   1.000
_cell.length_b   1.000
_cell.length_c   1.000
_cell.angle_alpha   90.00
_cell.angle_beta   90.00
_cell.angle_gamma   90.00
#
_symmetry.space_group_name_H-M   'P 1'
#
loop_
_entity.id
_entity.type
_entity.pdbx_description
1 polymer ?
#
loop_
_entity_poly.entity_id
_entity_poly.type
_entity_poly.pdbx_seq_one_letter_code
_entity_poly.pdbx_strand_id
1 'polypeptide(L)'
;MKKSVQVATTLVALAALVAPLVVYVSTFGIHLSPSHGRWAEFGALLAGIYSPVAAFLALLVLARQVASQNHFNKHQIDYSYLQNARADLHFYLDTLHNALSKHEVSANVPLSSVLVSLFAKRNKSQLLAPLHPADLERIKNADDRLWGLWGAVYNVLRGVKAVDDYQYTLFYSSTKEKCIALFGYAVCDALDNYHFAVTQGRVEVSYEFSLSLSGA
;
A
#
# COMPACT_ATOMS: atom_id res chain seq x y z
N MET A 1 -6.81 -20.80 -23.70
CA MET A 1 -5.42 -21.28 -23.53
C MET A 1 -5.09 -21.82 -22.14
N LYS A 2 -5.39 -21.14 -21.01
CA LYS A 2 -5.01 -21.64 -19.67
C LYS A 2 -5.63 -23.01 -19.30
N LYS A 3 -6.89 -23.25 -19.67
CA LYS A 3 -7.59 -24.52 -19.38
C LYS A 3 -7.01 -25.73 -20.14
N SER A 4 -6.68 -25.58 -21.43
CA SER A 4 -6.13 -26.69 -22.24
C SER A 4 -4.73 -27.12 -21.78
N VAL A 5 -3.90 -26.16 -21.36
CA VAL A 5 -2.57 -26.44 -20.79
C VAL A 5 -2.70 -27.15 -19.44
N GLN A 6 -3.64 -26.74 -18.58
CA GLN A 6 -3.89 -27.43 -17.31
C GLN A 6 -4.34 -28.88 -17.52
N VAL A 7 -5.30 -29.13 -18.42
CA VAL A 7 -5.77 -30.48 -18.73
C VAL A 7 -4.63 -31.36 -19.25
N ALA A 8 -3.82 -30.86 -20.18
CA ALA A 8 -2.67 -31.60 -20.70
C ALA A 8 -1.64 -31.95 -19.61
N THR A 9 -1.35 -31.01 -18.70
CA THR A 9 -0.41 -31.23 -17.59
C THR A 9 -0.91 -32.32 -16.64
N THR A 10 -2.22 -32.33 -16.35
CA THR A 10 -2.85 -33.35 -15.50
C THR A 10 -2.79 -34.73 -16.13
N LEU A 11 -3.05 -34.83 -17.43
CA LEU A 11 -2.99 -36.11 -18.16
C LEU A 11 -1.57 -36.69 -18.19
N VAL A 12 -0.56 -35.85 -18.39
CA VAL A 12 0.85 -36.28 -18.37
C VAL A 12 1.26 -36.76 -16.97
N ALA A 13 0.86 -36.06 -15.92
CA ALA A 13 1.14 -36.48 -14.54
C ALA A 13 0.45 -37.82 -14.20
N LEU A 14 -0.79 -38.00 -14.64
CA LEU A 14 -1.52 -39.27 -14.46
C LEU A 14 -0.83 -40.41 -15.21
N ALA A 15 -0.42 -40.19 -16.46
CA ALA A 15 0.31 -41.18 -17.24
C ALA A 15 1.64 -41.56 -16.58
N ALA A 16 2.39 -40.59 -16.05
CA ALA A 16 3.64 -40.83 -15.32
C ALA A 16 3.44 -41.65 -14.03
N LEU A 17 2.29 -41.48 -13.35
CA LEU A 17 1.94 -42.25 -12.16
C LEU A 17 1.49 -43.68 -12.49
N VAL A 18 0.84 -43.90 -13.63
CA VAL A 18 0.32 -45.21 -14.05
C VAL A 18 1.38 -46.05 -14.79
N ALA A 19 2.34 -45.41 -15.47
CA ALA A 19 3.36 -46.11 -16.25
C ALA A 19 4.12 -47.21 -15.48
N PRO A 20 4.53 -47.03 -14.20
CA PRO A 20 5.24 -48.08 -13.47
C PRO A 20 4.35 -49.28 -13.11
N LEU A 21 3.02 -49.10 -12.99
CA LEU A 21 2.07 -50.20 -12.84
C LEU A 21 1.97 -51.04 -14.11
N VAL A 22 2.05 -50.41 -15.29
CA VAL A 22 2.09 -51.12 -16.57
C VAL A 22 3.39 -51.91 -16.70
N VAL A 23 4.53 -51.31 -16.33
CA VAL A 23 5.83 -51.99 -16.27
C VAL A 23 5.76 -53.18 -15.32
N TYR A 24 5.13 -53.03 -14.15
CA TYR A 24 4.89 -54.12 -13.21
C TYR A 24 4.13 -55.30 -13.85
N VAL A 25 2.95 -55.04 -14.41
CA VAL A 25 2.12 -56.10 -15.00
C VAL A 25 2.88 -56.83 -16.12
N SER A 26 3.68 -56.10 -16.91
CA SER A 26 4.48 -56.70 -17.98
C SER A 26 5.68 -57.52 -17.50
N THR A 27 6.27 -57.20 -16.35
CA THR A 27 7.51 -57.83 -15.86
C THR A 27 7.24 -58.96 -14.85
N PHE A 28 6.21 -58.80 -14.00
CA PHE A 28 5.93 -59.72 -12.90
C PHE A 28 4.60 -60.49 -13.07
N GLY A 29 3.75 -60.07 -14.01
CA GLY A 29 2.41 -60.62 -14.20
C GLY A 29 1.37 -60.00 -13.26
N ILE A 30 0.13 -60.46 -13.35
CA ILE A 30 -1.00 -59.95 -12.54
C ILE A 30 -1.03 -60.58 -11.14
N HIS A 31 -0.41 -61.74 -10.96
CA HIS A 31 -0.43 -62.50 -9.71
C HIS A 31 0.65 -62.05 -8.72
N LEU A 32 0.29 -62.00 -7.43
CA LEU A 32 1.24 -61.73 -6.36
C LEU A 32 2.24 -62.88 -6.24
N SER A 33 3.53 -62.56 -6.22
CA SER A 33 4.59 -63.55 -6.04
C SER A 33 4.58 -64.10 -4.60
N PRO A 34 4.67 -65.43 -4.40
CA PRO A 34 4.85 -66.02 -3.07
C PRO A 34 6.29 -65.89 -2.54
N SER A 35 7.25 -65.50 -3.38
CA SER A 35 8.65 -65.31 -2.99
C SER A 35 8.92 -63.91 -2.45
N HIS A 36 9.43 -63.82 -1.21
CA HIS A 36 9.87 -62.56 -0.58
C HIS A 36 10.99 -61.84 -1.35
N GLY A 37 11.87 -62.56 -2.06
CA GLY A 37 12.93 -61.94 -2.87
C GLY A 37 12.37 -61.09 -4.01
N ARG A 38 11.32 -61.57 -4.68
CA ARG A 38 10.63 -60.82 -5.75
C ARG A 38 9.90 -59.59 -5.23
N TRP A 39 9.46 -59.60 -3.97
CA TRP A 39 8.89 -58.41 -3.31
C TRP A 39 9.94 -57.32 -3.07
N ALA A 40 11.17 -57.71 -2.70
CA ALA A 40 12.27 -56.76 -2.52
C ALA A 40 12.70 -56.12 -3.85
N GLU A 41 12.83 -56.92 -4.92
CA GLU A 41 13.12 -56.43 -6.27
C GLU A 41 12.03 -55.49 -6.79
N PHE A 42 10.76 -55.82 -6.55
CA PHE A 42 9.63 -54.97 -6.87
C PHE A 42 9.68 -53.63 -6.12
N GLY A 43 9.89 -53.67 -4.81
CA GLY A 43 10.02 -52.46 -3.99
C GLY A 43 11.16 -51.57 -4.47
N ALA A 44 12.30 -52.14 -4.84
CA ALA A 44 13.44 -51.41 -5.37
C ALA A 44 13.15 -50.76 -6.73
N LEU A 45 12.50 -51.48 -7.66
CA LEU A 45 12.12 -50.96 -8.97
C LEU A 45 11.09 -49.84 -8.87
N LEU A 46 10.05 -50.03 -8.04
CA LEU A 46 9.05 -48.99 -7.79
C LEU A 46 9.65 -47.78 -7.10
N ALA A 47 10.47 -47.96 -6.06
CA ALA A 47 11.11 -46.85 -5.36
C ALA A 47 12.06 -46.08 -6.30
N GLY A 48 12.81 -46.77 -7.15
CA GLY A 48 13.71 -46.15 -8.12
C GLY A 48 13.00 -45.26 -9.15
N ILE A 49 11.77 -45.59 -9.53
CA ILE A 49 10.99 -44.80 -10.50
C ILE A 49 10.13 -43.76 -9.79
N TYR A 50 9.36 -44.15 -8.77
CA TYR A 50 8.42 -43.26 -8.09
C TYR A 50 9.12 -42.23 -7.21
N SER A 51 10.28 -42.53 -6.60
CA SER A 51 10.93 -41.56 -5.72
C SER A 51 11.38 -40.31 -6.46
N PRO A 52 12.10 -40.37 -7.60
CA PRO A 52 12.43 -39.18 -8.39
C PRO A 52 11.21 -38.47 -8.97
N VAL A 53 10.21 -39.22 -9.45
CA VAL A 53 8.97 -38.65 -10.00
C VAL A 53 8.19 -37.89 -8.92
N ALA A 54 8.03 -38.49 -7.74
CA ALA A 54 7.36 -37.86 -6.61
C ALA A 54 8.14 -36.64 -6.11
N ALA A 55 9.47 -36.72 -6.00
CA ALA A 55 10.32 -35.59 -5.62
C ALA A 55 10.21 -34.43 -6.62
N PHE A 56 10.19 -34.72 -7.93
CA PHE A 56 10.02 -33.71 -8.97
C PHE A 56 8.64 -33.05 -8.91
N LEU A 57 7.57 -33.83 -8.75
CA LEU A 57 6.21 -33.30 -8.59
C LEU A 57 6.09 -32.44 -7.33
N ALA A 58 6.68 -32.88 -6.22
CA ALA A 58 6.72 -32.09 -4.98
C ALA A 58 7.45 -30.75 -5.19
N LEU A 59 8.60 -30.76 -5.88
CA LEU A 59 9.33 -29.53 -6.21
C LEU A 59 8.48 -28.58 -7.06
N LEU A 60 7.76 -29.10 -8.06
CA LEU A 60 6.88 -28.29 -8.92
C LEU A 60 5.74 -27.66 -8.11
N VAL A 61 5.14 -28.41 -7.19
CA VAL A 61 4.10 -27.89 -6.28
C VAL A 61 4.68 -26.78 -5.40
N LEU A 62 5.83 -27.01 -4.77
CA LEU A 62 6.51 -26.02 -3.94
C LEU A 62 6.83 -24.74 -4.72
N ALA A 63 7.36 -24.86 -5.94
CA ALA A 63 7.66 -23.71 -6.79
C ALA A 63 6.41 -22.86 -7.09
N ARG A 64 5.26 -23.51 -7.37
CA ARG A 64 3.98 -22.81 -7.56
C ARG A 64 3.45 -22.18 -6.29
N GLN A 65 3.58 -22.88 -5.15
CA GLN A 65 3.16 -22.36 -3.85
C GLN A 65 3.95 -21.11 -3.48
N VAL A 66 5.27 -21.12 -3.64
CA VAL A 66 6.13 -19.95 -3.37
C VAL A 66 5.73 -18.76 -4.24
N ALA A 67 5.51 -18.97 -5.54
CA ALA A 67 5.07 -17.90 -6.44
C ALA A 67 3.72 -17.30 -6.01
N SER A 68 2.75 -18.14 -5.64
CA SER A 68 1.43 -17.70 -5.15
C SER A 68 1.54 -16.97 -3.82
N GLN A 69 2.36 -17.48 -2.90
CA GLN A 69 2.57 -16.89 -1.58
C GLN A 69 3.23 -15.52 -1.70
N ASN A 70 4.19 -15.34 -2.59
CA ASN A 70 4.84 -14.04 -2.82
C ASN A 70 3.84 -13.00 -3.33
N HIS A 71 2.97 -13.38 -4.27
CA HIS A 71 1.91 -12.49 -4.76
C HIS A 71 0.94 -12.12 -3.65
N PHE A 72 0.46 -13.11 -2.88
CA PHE A 72 -0.44 -12.87 -1.75
C PHE A 72 0.19 -11.99 -0.66
N ASN A 73 1.44 -12.27 -0.29
CA ASN A 73 2.19 -11.49 0.69
C ASN A 73 2.32 -10.03 0.26
N LYS A 74 2.63 -9.77 -1.02
CA LYS A 74 2.69 -8.42 -1.56
C LYS A 74 1.35 -7.70 -1.38
N HIS A 75 0.24 -8.31 -1.83
CA HIS A 75 -1.09 -7.74 -1.67
C HIS A 75 -1.45 -7.48 -0.20
N GLN A 76 -1.08 -8.39 0.70
CA GLN A 76 -1.34 -8.23 2.13
C GLN A 76 -0.53 -7.06 2.73
N ILE A 77 0.73 -6.90 2.33
CA ILE A 77 1.58 -5.77 2.75
C ILE A 77 0.98 -4.46 2.24
N ASP A 78 0.64 -4.38 0.95
CA ASP A 78 0.06 -3.19 0.33
C ASP A 78 -1.28 -2.82 0.99
N TYR A 79 -2.14 -3.80 1.23
CA TYR A 79 -3.41 -3.59 1.93
C TYR A 79 -3.20 -3.09 3.36
N SER A 80 -2.29 -3.70 4.11
CA SER A 80 -1.98 -3.26 5.47
C SER A 80 -1.41 -1.85 5.51
N TYR A 81 -0.54 -1.51 4.56
CA TYR A 81 0.03 -0.17 4.44
C TYR A 81 -1.07 0.87 4.17
N LEU A 82 -1.94 0.62 3.18
CA LEU A 82 -3.04 1.54 2.85
C LEU A 82 -4.06 1.69 3.99
N GLN A 83 -4.33 0.62 4.74
CA GLN A 83 -5.20 0.69 5.93
C GLN A 83 -4.57 1.55 7.04
N ASN A 84 -3.28 1.38 7.31
CA ASN A 84 -2.57 2.21 8.28
C ASN A 84 -2.54 3.67 7.84
N ALA A 85 -2.19 3.93 6.57
CA ALA A 85 -2.21 5.29 6.00
C ALA A 85 -3.60 5.94 6.12
N ARG A 86 -4.68 5.17 5.92
CA ARG A 86 -6.05 5.64 6.11
C ARG A 86 -6.37 5.99 7.56
N ALA A 87 -5.93 5.16 8.51
CA ALA A 87 -6.12 5.40 9.93
C ALA A 87 -5.36 6.65 10.38
N ASP A 88 -4.10 6.79 9.96
CA ASP A 88 -3.26 7.96 10.26
C ASP A 88 -3.89 9.24 9.69
N LEU A 89 -4.33 9.22 8.42
CA LEU A 89 -5.02 10.35 7.81
C LEU A 89 -6.32 10.68 8.53
N HIS A 90 -7.11 9.69 8.93
CA HIS A 90 -8.33 9.93 9.70
C HIS A 90 -8.00 10.66 11.01
N PHE A 91 -7.01 10.17 11.76
CA PHE A 91 -6.57 10.78 13.00
C PHE A 91 -6.08 12.23 12.80
N TYR A 92 -5.20 12.47 11.81
CA TYR A 92 -4.66 13.80 11.56
C TYR A 92 -5.73 14.77 11.08
N LEU A 93 -6.61 14.36 10.17
CA LEU A 93 -7.66 15.21 9.62
C LEU A 93 -8.71 15.57 10.68
N ASP A 94 -9.11 14.64 11.55
CA ASP A 94 -10.03 14.93 12.65
C ASP A 94 -9.40 15.87 13.68
N THR A 95 -8.14 15.63 14.02
CA THR A 95 -7.40 16.51 14.94
C THR A 95 -7.27 17.91 14.35
N LEU A 96 -6.98 18.03 13.05
CA LEU A 96 -6.90 19.30 12.33
C LEU A 96 -8.27 19.97 12.28
N HIS A 97 -9.35 19.24 11.99
CA HIS A 97 -10.71 19.78 11.96
C HIS A 97 -11.09 20.40 13.31
N ASN A 98 -10.81 19.68 14.40
CA ASN A 98 -11.05 20.16 15.75
C ASN A 98 -10.20 21.40 16.07
N ALA A 99 -8.92 21.41 15.70
CA ALA A 99 -8.04 22.58 15.89
C ALA A 99 -8.52 23.81 15.10
N LEU A 100 -8.93 23.62 13.85
CA LEU A 100 -9.40 24.68 12.96
C LEU A 100 -10.76 25.26 13.37
N SER A 101 -11.58 24.45 14.05
CA SER A 101 -12.90 24.86 14.55
C SER A 101 -12.83 25.60 15.89
N LYS A 102 -11.69 25.55 16.59
CA LYS A 102 -11.46 26.38 17.78
C LYS A 102 -11.57 27.85 17.41
N HIS A 103 -12.25 28.62 18.24
CA HIS A 103 -12.36 30.05 18.06
C HIS A 103 -11.10 30.73 18.58
N GLU A 104 -10.57 31.67 17.78
CA GLU A 104 -9.48 32.54 18.21
C GLU A 104 -10.01 33.54 19.24
N VAL A 105 -9.26 33.74 20.32
CA VAL A 105 -9.72 34.47 21.52
C VAL A 105 -10.04 35.94 21.22
N SER A 106 -9.27 36.59 20.35
CA SER A 106 -9.37 38.03 20.11
C SER A 106 -10.47 38.40 19.11
N ALA A 107 -10.63 37.63 18.02
CA ALA A 107 -11.60 37.92 16.98
C ALA A 107 -12.91 37.12 17.09
N ASN A 108 -12.98 36.12 17.99
CA ASN A 108 -14.12 35.22 18.15
C ASN A 108 -14.59 34.59 16.82
N VAL A 109 -13.62 34.24 15.96
CA VAL A 109 -13.87 33.54 14.69
C VAL A 109 -13.10 32.22 14.68
N PRO A 110 -13.54 31.22 13.90
CA PRO A 110 -12.81 29.97 13.75
C PRO A 110 -11.39 30.21 13.25
N LEU A 111 -10.42 29.44 13.75
CA LEU A 111 -9.02 29.51 13.34
C LEU A 111 -8.83 29.30 11.83
N SER A 112 -9.71 28.51 11.19
CA SER A 112 -9.77 28.37 9.73
C SER A 112 -9.94 29.71 9.01
N SER A 113 -10.79 30.60 9.52
CA SER A 113 -11.02 31.92 8.91
C SER A 113 -9.81 32.85 9.07
N VAL A 114 -9.12 32.76 10.21
CA VAL A 114 -7.87 33.49 10.46
C VAL A 114 -6.79 33.04 9.48
N LEU A 115 -6.59 31.73 9.33
CA LEU A 115 -5.64 31.17 8.37
C LEU A 115 -5.93 31.63 6.94
N VAL A 116 -7.20 31.56 6.51
CA VAL A 116 -7.60 32.03 5.18
C VAL A 116 -7.28 33.51 5.00
N SER A 117 -7.53 34.36 5.99
CA SER A 117 -7.26 35.80 5.89
C SER A 117 -5.77 36.12 5.76
N LEU A 118 -4.91 35.32 6.40
CA LEU A 118 -3.47 35.52 6.43
C LEU A 118 -2.79 34.91 5.21
N PHE A 119 -3.16 33.68 4.83
CA PHE A 119 -2.38 32.83 3.92
C PHE A 119 -3.06 32.47 2.60
N ALA A 120 -4.39 32.58 2.47
CA ALA A 120 -5.03 32.22 1.21
C ALA A 120 -4.62 33.17 0.07
N LYS A 121 -4.44 32.64 -1.13
CA LYS A 121 -4.12 33.39 -2.36
C LYS A 121 -2.87 34.28 -2.27
N ARG A 122 -1.91 33.93 -1.40
CA ARG A 122 -0.60 34.59 -1.32
C ARG A 122 0.35 34.02 -2.36
N ASN A 123 1.20 34.86 -2.94
CA ASN A 123 2.25 34.41 -3.85
C ASN A 123 3.51 33.95 -3.10
N LYS A 124 4.40 33.22 -3.78
CA LYS A 124 5.62 32.66 -3.17
C LYS A 124 6.51 33.72 -2.48
N SER A 125 6.67 34.90 -3.07
CA SER A 125 7.45 35.99 -2.46
C SER A 125 6.83 36.53 -1.18
N GLN A 126 5.50 36.62 -1.10
CA GLN A 126 4.79 37.04 0.11
C GLN A 126 4.87 35.99 1.21
N LEU A 127 4.93 34.70 0.85
CA LEU A 127 5.05 33.59 1.80
C LEU A 127 6.46 33.44 2.38
N LEU A 128 7.49 33.88 1.64
CA LEU A 128 8.88 33.92 2.11
C LEU A 128 9.19 35.18 2.92
N ALA A 129 8.32 36.18 2.90
CA ALA A 129 8.47 37.35 3.75
C ALA A 129 8.36 36.93 5.23
N PRO A 130 9.11 37.56 6.14
CA PRO A 130 8.98 37.30 7.57
C PRO A 130 7.54 37.50 8.02
N LEU A 131 6.96 36.46 8.63
CA LEU A 131 5.64 36.56 9.22
C LEU A 131 5.65 37.57 10.37
N HIS A 132 4.60 38.39 10.45
CA HIS A 132 4.48 39.32 11.55
C HIS A 132 4.38 38.54 12.87
N PRO A 133 5.17 38.87 13.91
CA PRO A 133 5.18 38.09 15.16
C PRO A 133 3.80 37.90 15.78
N ALA A 134 2.95 38.93 15.71
CA ALA A 134 1.57 38.87 16.22
C ALA A 134 0.68 37.84 15.49
N ASP A 135 0.89 37.62 14.18
CA ASP A 135 0.12 36.64 13.41
C ASP A 135 0.53 35.22 13.78
N LEU A 136 1.84 35.00 13.96
CA LEU A 136 2.37 33.72 14.45
C LEU A 136 1.89 33.41 15.86
N GLU A 137 1.90 34.39 16.77
CA GLU A 137 1.41 34.23 18.13
C GLU A 137 -0.09 33.92 18.15
N ARG A 138 -0.93 34.57 17.33
CA ARG A 138 -2.36 34.26 17.22
C ARG A 138 -2.59 32.79 16.86
N ILE A 139 -1.84 32.26 15.89
CA ILE A 139 -2.00 30.87 15.45
C ILE A 139 -1.49 29.91 16.52
N LYS A 140 -0.30 30.17 17.09
CA LYS A 140 0.30 29.34 18.15
C LYS A 140 -0.57 29.27 19.41
N ASN A 141 -1.17 30.39 19.80
CA ASN A 141 -2.05 30.44 20.97
C ASN A 141 -3.33 29.64 20.77
N ALA A 142 -3.79 29.49 19.52
CA ALA A 142 -4.97 28.68 19.21
C ALA A 142 -4.64 27.18 19.12
N ASP A 143 -3.62 26.81 18.32
CA ASP A 143 -3.04 25.46 18.31
C ASP A 143 -1.65 25.49 17.63
N ASP A 144 -0.59 25.24 18.40
CA ASP A 144 0.80 25.24 17.94
C ASP A 144 1.16 24.03 17.05
N ARG A 145 0.30 23.01 17.02
CA ARG A 145 0.53 21.76 16.27
C ARG A 145 0.04 21.82 14.83
N LEU A 146 -0.68 22.88 14.41
CA LEU A 146 -1.29 22.95 13.07
C LEU A 146 -0.32 22.65 11.94
N TRP A 147 0.88 23.26 11.97
CA TRP A 147 1.88 23.06 10.93
C TRP A 147 2.37 21.60 10.91
N GLY A 148 2.57 20.99 12.08
CA GLY A 148 3.00 19.61 12.21
C GLY A 148 1.94 18.61 11.78
N LEU A 149 0.66 18.87 12.10
CA LEU A 149 -0.48 18.05 11.67
C LEU A 149 -0.63 18.07 10.15
N TRP A 150 -0.54 19.26 9.54
CA TRP A 150 -0.62 19.37 8.08
C TRP A 150 0.60 18.74 7.38
N GLY A 151 1.80 18.93 7.94
CA GLY A 151 3.00 18.24 7.47
C GLY A 151 2.89 16.71 7.56
N ALA A 152 2.26 16.18 8.61
CA ALA A 152 2.00 14.76 8.77
C ALA A 152 1.01 14.23 7.70
N VAL A 153 -0.06 14.97 7.40
CA VAL A 153 -0.97 14.65 6.28
C VAL A 153 -0.19 14.55 4.97
N TYR A 154 0.70 15.50 4.69
CA TYR A 154 1.52 15.48 3.47
C TYR A 154 2.52 14.33 3.42
N ASN A 155 3.10 13.94 4.55
CA ASN A 155 3.99 12.77 4.60
C ASN A 155 3.25 11.48 4.21
N VAL A 156 2.01 11.31 4.68
CA VAL A 156 1.18 10.17 4.26
C VAL A 156 0.84 10.26 2.77
N LEU A 157 0.41 11.43 2.29
CA LEU A 157 0.11 11.64 0.87
C LEU A 157 1.32 11.38 -0.03
N ARG A 158 2.53 11.79 0.38
CA ARG A 158 3.78 11.53 -0.35
C ARG A 158 4.08 10.03 -0.41
N GLY A 159 3.91 9.32 0.71
CA GLY A 159 4.11 7.87 0.76
C GLY A 159 3.20 7.13 -0.20
N VAL A 160 1.91 7.51 -0.26
CA VAL A 160 0.96 6.90 -1.19
C VAL A 160 1.27 7.28 -2.64
N LYS A 161 1.58 8.55 -2.93
CA LYS A 161 1.89 9.03 -4.29
C LYS A 161 3.15 8.39 -4.89
N ALA A 162 4.06 7.88 -4.06
CA ALA A 162 5.31 7.26 -4.51
C ALA A 162 5.11 5.88 -5.19
N VAL A 163 3.94 5.26 -5.03
CA VAL A 163 3.64 3.93 -5.59
C VAL A 163 2.74 4.08 -6.82
N ASP A 164 3.28 3.67 -7.98
CA ASP A 164 2.55 3.64 -9.25
C ASP A 164 1.67 2.38 -9.33
N ASP A 165 0.58 2.39 -8.54
CA ASP A 165 -0.46 1.38 -8.55
C ASP A 165 -1.85 2.04 -8.47
N TYR A 166 -2.86 1.39 -9.07
CA TYR A 166 -4.21 1.96 -9.17
C TYR A 166 -4.84 2.20 -7.79
N GLN A 167 -4.60 1.32 -6.80
CA GLN A 167 -5.19 1.44 -5.47
C GLN A 167 -4.64 2.65 -4.73
N TYR A 168 -3.34 2.86 -4.86
CA TYR A 168 -2.63 4.00 -4.29
C TYR A 168 -3.06 5.31 -4.97
N THR A 169 -3.17 5.32 -6.29
CA THR A 169 -3.62 6.49 -7.08
C THR A 169 -5.05 6.89 -6.71
N LEU A 170 -5.96 5.92 -6.58
CA LEU A 170 -7.34 6.16 -6.17
C LEU A 170 -7.41 6.66 -4.72
N PHE A 171 -6.64 6.04 -3.81
CA PHE A 171 -6.57 6.46 -2.41
C PHE A 171 -6.08 7.91 -2.29
N TYR A 172 -5.00 8.25 -2.99
CA TYR A 172 -4.42 9.58 -3.02
C TYR A 172 -5.44 10.62 -3.49
N SER A 173 -6.08 10.38 -4.64
CA SER A 173 -7.11 11.28 -5.19
C SER A 173 -8.29 11.43 -4.23
N SER A 174 -8.80 10.33 -3.67
CA SER A 174 -9.90 10.36 -2.71
C SER A 174 -9.56 11.11 -1.41
N THR A 175 -8.31 11.07 -0.98
CA THR A 175 -7.84 11.79 0.21
C THR A 175 -7.81 13.29 -0.04
N LYS A 176 -7.37 13.73 -1.23
CA LYS A 176 -7.42 15.14 -1.62
C LYS A 176 -8.87 15.66 -1.60
N GLU A 177 -9.78 14.93 -2.22
CA GLU A 177 -11.22 15.27 -2.21
C GLU A 177 -11.78 15.30 -0.79
N LYS A 178 -11.39 14.36 0.08
CA LYS A 178 -11.78 14.37 1.49
C LYS A 178 -11.29 15.62 2.23
N CYS A 179 -10.07 16.08 1.99
CA CYS A 179 -9.57 17.33 2.58
C CYS A 179 -10.43 18.52 2.14
N ILE A 180 -10.72 18.62 0.84
CA ILE A 180 -11.58 19.69 0.29
C ILE A 180 -12.98 19.62 0.89
N ALA A 181 -13.56 18.44 1.05
CA ALA A 181 -14.89 18.26 1.63
C ALA A 181 -14.94 18.65 3.12
N LEU A 182 -13.88 18.34 3.88
CA LEU A 182 -13.84 18.63 5.33
C LEU A 182 -13.54 20.10 5.66
N PHE A 183 -12.69 20.75 4.87
CA PHE A 183 -12.16 22.09 5.20
C PHE A 183 -12.58 23.17 4.22
N GLY A 184 -12.98 22.79 3.00
CA GLY A 184 -13.09 23.71 1.87
C GLY A 184 -11.73 24.01 1.24
N TYR A 185 -11.74 24.32 -0.05
CA TYR A 185 -10.52 24.54 -0.82
C TYR A 185 -9.69 25.73 -0.30
N ALA A 186 -10.34 26.83 0.10
CA ALA A 186 -9.64 28.02 0.60
C ALA A 186 -8.83 27.74 1.88
N VAL A 187 -9.34 26.86 2.75
CA VAL A 187 -8.63 26.46 3.97
C VAL A 187 -7.46 25.53 3.61
N CYS A 188 -7.64 24.62 2.65
CA CYS A 188 -6.55 23.77 2.16
C CYS A 188 -5.40 24.59 1.54
N ASP A 189 -5.71 25.58 0.69
CA ASP A 189 -4.74 26.54 0.13
C ASP A 189 -4.01 27.31 1.25
N ALA A 190 -4.77 27.81 2.24
CA ALA A 190 -4.19 28.53 3.38
C ALA A 190 -3.26 27.63 4.23
N LEU A 191 -3.59 26.35 4.42
CA LEU A 191 -2.78 25.40 5.16
C LEU A 191 -1.48 25.06 4.43
N ASP A 192 -1.52 24.85 3.11
CA ASP A 192 -0.32 24.68 2.28
C ASP A 192 0.61 25.87 2.41
N ASN A 193 0.05 27.07 2.23
CA ASN A 193 0.78 28.33 2.29
C ASN A 193 1.35 28.59 3.69
N TYR A 194 0.59 28.28 4.75
CA TYR A 194 1.06 28.37 6.13
C TYR A 194 2.21 27.40 6.41
N HIS A 195 2.09 26.14 6.02
CA HIS A 195 3.15 25.15 6.18
C HIS A 195 4.43 25.57 5.43
N PHE A 196 4.29 26.06 4.20
CA PHE A 196 5.42 26.60 3.42
C PHE A 196 6.08 27.80 4.11
N ALA A 197 5.29 28.76 4.60
CA ALA A 197 5.81 29.95 5.27
C ALA A 197 6.54 29.61 6.58
N VAL A 198 6.00 28.69 7.39
CA VAL A 198 6.65 28.25 8.64
C VAL A 198 7.95 27.49 8.36
N THR A 199 7.95 26.63 7.34
CA THR A 199 9.15 25.86 6.97
C THR A 199 10.14 26.66 6.13
N GLN A 200 9.79 27.88 5.72
CA GLN A 200 10.59 28.73 4.84
C GLN A 200 10.97 28.01 3.53
N GLY A 201 10.09 27.13 3.04
CA GLY A 201 10.32 26.30 1.86
C GLY A 201 11.46 25.28 1.99
N ARG A 202 11.95 25.01 3.21
CA ARG A 202 13.05 24.05 3.45
C ARG A 202 12.60 22.60 3.36
N VAL A 203 11.29 22.35 3.46
CA VAL A 203 10.73 21.00 3.32
C VAL A 203 10.25 20.85 1.88
N GLU A 204 10.84 19.89 1.17
CA GLU A 204 10.41 19.53 -0.19
C GLU A 204 9.07 18.80 -0.13
N VAL A 205 7.99 19.58 -0.26
CA VAL A 205 6.61 19.11 -0.37
C VAL A 205 6.04 19.56 -1.71
N SER A 206 5.48 18.62 -2.47
CA SER A 206 4.65 18.93 -3.64
C SER A 206 3.28 19.38 -3.13
N TYR A 207 3.11 20.68 -2.89
CA TYR A 207 1.85 21.25 -2.41
C TYR A 207 0.76 21.11 -3.49
N GLU A 208 -0.39 20.58 -3.07
CA GLU A 208 -1.45 20.12 -3.97
C GLU A 208 -2.64 21.07 -4.03
N PHE A 209 -2.80 21.94 -3.02
CA PHE A 209 -3.92 22.86 -2.92
C PHE A 209 -3.51 24.31 -3.14
N SER A 210 -2.25 24.65 -2.83
CA SER A 210 -1.76 26.01 -3.04
C SER A 210 -1.69 26.37 -4.52
N LEU A 211 -2.41 27.41 -4.93
CA LEU A 211 -2.38 27.92 -6.31
C LEU A 211 -1.03 28.54 -6.69
N SER A 212 -0.25 29.00 -5.70
CA SER A 212 1.03 29.67 -5.91
C SER A 212 2.23 28.74 -5.80
N LEU A 213 2.05 27.55 -5.20
CA LEU A 213 3.10 26.55 -5.01
C LEU A 213 2.89 25.29 -5.87
N SER A 214 1.66 25.04 -6.35
CA SER A 214 1.40 23.93 -7.28
C SER A 214 1.99 24.21 -8.66
N GLY A 215 2.84 23.29 -9.16
CA GLY A 215 3.49 23.39 -10.46
C GLY A 215 4.90 24.02 -10.45
N ALA A 216 5.50 24.23 -9.28
CA ALA A 216 6.91 24.58 -9.13
C ALA A 216 7.80 23.34 -8.92
#